data_AF-J9EY04-F1
#
_entry.id   AF-J9EY04-F1
#
_cell.length_a   1.000
_cell.length_b   1.000
_cell.length_c   1.000
_cell.angle_alpha   90.00
_cell.angle_beta   90.00
_cell.angle_gamma   90.00
#
_symmetry.space_group_name_H-M   'P 1'
#
loop_
_entity.id
_entity.type
_entity.pdbx_description
1 polymer ?
#
loop_
_entity_poly.entity_id
_entity_poly.type
_entity_poly.pdbx_seq_one_letter_code
_entity_poly.pdbx_strand_id
1 'polypeptide(L)'
;MSKEVQQFIDELIALKKIVVISKSWCIYCKRTRKALAAYPLEGDTMEWIDINKRCDGKEILDYMEQITGSRGVPRIFIGGEFFGGCAEICAAKKDGVLERKLTAIGAL
;
A
#
# COMPACT_ATOMS: atom_id res chain seq x y z
N MET A 1 -9.63 -2.69 -19.72
CA MET A 1 -8.54 -2.55 -18.74
C MET A 1 -7.24 -2.90 -19.40
N SER A 2 -6.16 -2.19 -19.08
CA SER A 2 -4.81 -2.53 -19.55
C SER A 2 -4.32 -3.76 -18.80
N LYS A 3 -3.98 -4.82 -19.53
CA LYS A 3 -3.36 -6.02 -18.94
C LYS A 3 -2.03 -5.65 -18.26
N GLU A 4 -1.40 -4.59 -18.76
CA GLU A 4 -0.14 -4.04 -18.30
C GLU A 4 -0.25 -3.47 -16.88
N VAL A 5 -1.34 -2.78 -16.54
CA VAL A 5 -1.52 -2.21 -15.19
C VAL A 5 -1.83 -3.31 -14.17
N GLN A 6 -2.65 -4.29 -14.55
CA GLN A 6 -2.94 -5.44 -13.70
C GLN A 6 -1.65 -6.20 -13.39
N GLN A 7 -0.90 -6.57 -14.42
CA GLN A 7 0.37 -7.25 -14.28
C GLN A 7 1.36 -6.44 -13.43
N PHE A 8 1.53 -5.14 -13.70
CA PHE A 8 2.42 -4.29 -12.92
C PHE A 8 2.08 -4.27 -11.42
N ILE A 9 0.80 -4.12 -11.09
CA ILE A 9 0.35 -4.08 -9.69
C ILE A 9 0.49 -5.45 -9.03
N ASP A 10 0.12 -6.52 -9.71
CA ASP A 10 0.20 -7.89 -9.18
C ASP A 10 1.66 -8.32 -8.95
N GLU A 11 2.55 -8.04 -9.90
CA GLU A 11 3.99 -8.28 -9.75
C GLU A 11 4.56 -7.47 -8.60
N LEU A 12 4.12 -6.22 -8.42
CA LEU A 12 4.60 -5.39 -7.34
C LEU A 12 4.14 -5.89 -5.97
N ILE A 13 2.88 -6.30 -5.85
CA ILE A 13 2.31 -6.90 -4.63
C ILE A 13 2.99 -8.23 -4.30
N ALA A 14 3.36 -9.02 -5.30
CA ALA A 14 4.09 -10.27 -5.13
C ALA A 14 5.57 -10.07 -4.76
N LEU A 15 6.22 -9.05 -5.34
CA LEU A 15 7.64 -8.78 -5.16
C LEU A 15 7.94 -8.07 -3.83
N LYS A 16 7.12 -7.09 -3.44
CA LYS A 16 7.38 -6.21 -2.30
C LYS A 16 6.59 -6.66 -1.08
N LYS A 17 7.26 -6.65 0.08
CA LYS A 17 6.63 -6.96 1.37
C LYS A 17 5.52 -5.97 1.71
N ILE A 18 5.68 -4.70 1.32
CA ILE A 18 4.68 -3.65 1.54
C ILE A 18 4.49 -2.85 0.24
N VAL A 19 3.26 -2.65 -0.19
CA VAL A 19 2.93 -1.76 -1.31
C VAL A 19 1.88 -0.75 -0.87
N VAL A 20 2.13 0.54 -1.15
CA VAL A 20 1.18 1.61 -0.85
C VAL A 20 0.82 2.37 -2.12
N ILE A 21 -0.43 2.24 -2.55
CA ILE A 21 -1.01 3.05 -3.61
C ILE A 21 -1.51 4.36 -3.01
N SER A 22 -0.99 5.47 -3.53
CA SER A 22 -1.02 6.77 -2.87
C SER A 22 -1.30 7.93 -3.82
N LYS A 23 -1.63 9.10 -3.26
CA LYS A 23 -1.56 10.38 -3.97
C LYS A 23 -0.72 11.34 -3.16
N SER A 24 0.17 12.08 -3.81
CA SER A 24 1.17 12.95 -3.17
C SER A 24 0.57 14.03 -2.27
N TRP A 25 -0.63 14.51 -2.60
CA TRP A 25 -1.36 15.53 -1.84
C TRP A 25 -2.29 14.98 -0.75
N CYS A 26 -2.51 13.66 -0.70
CA CYS A 26 -3.49 13.07 0.21
C CYS A 26 -3.01 13.05 1.67
N ILE A 27 -3.78 13.66 2.58
CA ILE A 27 -3.47 13.69 4.01
C ILE A 27 -3.50 12.29 4.65
N TYR A 28 -4.41 11.40 4.23
CA TYR A 28 -4.47 10.02 4.73
C TYR A 28 -3.26 9.20 4.30
N CYS A 29 -2.75 9.45 3.09
CA CYS A 29 -1.49 8.87 2.62
C CYS A 29 -0.32 9.36 3.48
N LYS A 30 -0.25 10.65 3.82
CA LYS A 30 0.78 11.18 4.74
C LYS A 30 0.72 10.54 6.13
N ARG A 31 -0.49 10.29 6.67
CA ARG A 31 -0.67 9.59 7.95
C ARG A 31 -0.19 8.13 7.88
N THR A 32 -0.50 7.43 6.79
CA THR A 32 -0.01 6.08 6.52
C THR A 32 1.51 6.04 6.46
N ARG A 33 2.14 7.01 5.78
CA ARG A 33 3.61 7.14 5.74
C ARG A 33 4.19 7.28 7.15
N LYS A 34 3.59 8.12 8.00
CA LYS A 34 4.02 8.29 9.39
C LYS A 34 3.84 7.01 10.22
N ALA A 35 2.78 6.25 9.96
CA ALA A 35 2.55 4.98 10.65
C ALA A 35 3.67 3.96 10.33
N LEU A 36 4.01 3.82 9.04
CA LEU A 36 5.06 2.91 8.58
C LEU A 36 6.47 3.39 8.94
N ALA A 37 6.73 4.71 8.92
CA ALA A 37 8.02 5.29 9.29
C ALA A 37 8.37 5.16 10.79
N ALA A 38 7.45 4.65 11.61
CA ALA A 38 7.73 4.33 13.00
C ALA A 38 8.52 3.02 13.17
N TYR A 39 8.74 2.28 12.08
CA TYR A 39 9.41 0.98 12.08
C TYR A 39 10.71 1.05 11.26
N PRO A 40 11.77 0.31 11.66
CA PRO A 40 13.06 0.29 10.98
C PRO A 40 13.02 -0.58 9.69
N LEU A 41 12.12 -0.26 8.77
CA LEU A 41 11.97 -0.99 7.51
C LEU A 41 13.19 -0.75 6.60
N GLU A 42 13.76 -1.83 6.07
CA GLU A 42 14.85 -1.74 5.09
C GLU A 42 14.36 -1.09 3.78
N GLY A 43 15.25 -0.39 3.07
CA GLY A 43 14.89 0.45 1.93
C GLY A 43 14.15 -0.26 0.79
N ASP A 44 14.43 -1.54 0.54
CA ASP A 44 13.80 -2.31 -0.54
C ASP A 44 12.48 -3.01 -0.13
N THR A 45 12.13 -2.98 1.16
CA THR A 45 10.97 -3.68 1.76
C THR A 45 9.63 -3.17 1.21
N MET A 46 9.57 -1.87 0.88
CA MET A 46 8.33 -1.18 0.56
C MET A 46 8.41 -0.44 -0.77
N GLU A 47 7.33 -0.51 -1.55
CA GLU A 47 7.09 0.40 -2.67
C GLU A 47 5.98 1.40 -2.36
N TRP A 48 6.19 2.67 -2.74
CA TRP A 48 5.23 3.76 -2.52
C TRP A 48 4.92 4.48 -3.84
N ILE A 49 3.72 4.25 -4.37
CA ILE A 49 3.34 4.80 -5.68
C ILE A 49 2.44 6.02 -5.51
N ASP A 50 2.95 7.19 -5.84
CA ASP A 50 2.14 8.41 -6.03
C ASP A 50 1.46 8.38 -7.41
N ILE A 51 0.30 7.73 -7.52
CA ILE A 51 -0.36 7.48 -8.81
C ILE A 51 -0.80 8.76 -9.54
N ASN A 52 -0.98 9.89 -8.84
CA ASN A 52 -1.28 11.17 -9.47
C ASN A 52 -0.10 11.77 -10.26
N LYS A 53 1.09 11.15 -10.18
CA LYS A 53 2.27 11.50 -10.97
C LYS A 53 2.50 10.54 -12.14
N ARG A 54 1.57 9.60 -12.39
CA ARG A 54 1.65 8.63 -13.48
C ARG A 54 0.54 8.88 -14.50
N CYS A 55 0.82 8.57 -15.76
CA CYS A 55 -0.17 8.68 -16.84
C CYS A 55 -1.28 7.62 -16.72
N ASP A 56 -0.97 6.46 -16.13
CA ASP A 56 -1.88 5.32 -15.93
C ASP A 56 -2.58 5.34 -14.54
N GLY A 57 -2.53 6.47 -13.84
CA GLY A 57 -3.07 6.58 -12.49
C GLY A 57 -4.58 6.32 -12.41
N LYS A 58 -5.34 6.57 -13.48
CA LYS A 58 -6.77 6.26 -13.53
C LYS A 58 -6.99 4.75 -13.60
N GLU A 59 -6.26 4.06 -14.47
CA GLU A 59 -6.30 2.62 -14.67
C GLU A 59 -5.90 1.88 -13.40
N ILE A 60 -4.90 2.38 -12.67
CA ILE A 60 -4.53 1.84 -11.36
C ILE A 60 -5.70 1.98 -10.38
N LEU A 61 -6.43 3.10 -10.36
CA LEU A 61 -7.61 3.26 -9.50
C LEU A 61 -8.77 2.35 -9.92
N ASP A 62 -8.99 2.17 -11.23
CA ASP A 62 -9.99 1.22 -11.76
C ASP A 62 -9.66 -0.20 -11.26
N TYR A 63 -8.37 -0.58 -11.25
CA TYR A 63 -7.95 -1.88 -10.73
C TYR A 63 -8.01 -1.98 -9.20
N MET A 64 -7.66 -0.93 -8.47
CA MET A 64 -7.83 -0.87 -7.01
C MET A 64 -9.29 -1.07 -6.61
N GLU A 65 -10.24 -0.50 -7.34
CA GLU A 65 -11.66 -0.71 -7.10
C GLU A 65 -12.07 -2.18 -7.25
N GLN A 66 -11.55 -2.86 -8.27
CA GLN A 66 -11.82 -4.28 -8.50
C GLN A 66 -11.30 -5.18 -7.37
N ILE A 67 -10.05 -4.98 -6.91
CA ILE A 67 -9.41 -5.91 -5.96
C ILE A 67 -9.53 -5.49 -4.49
N THR A 68 -9.87 -4.22 -4.22
CA THR A 68 -10.01 -3.70 -2.84
C THR A 68 -11.39 -3.13 -2.54
N GLY A 69 -12.28 -3.05 -3.53
CA GLY A 69 -13.62 -2.48 -3.41
C GLY A 69 -13.67 -0.95 -3.40
N SER A 70 -12.56 -0.25 -3.65
CA SER A 70 -12.53 1.23 -3.63
C SER A 70 -11.41 1.86 -4.43
N ARG A 71 -11.71 3.00 -5.07
CA ARG A 71 -10.72 3.93 -5.67
C ARG A 71 -10.05 4.86 -4.67
N GLY A 72 -10.49 4.85 -3.40
CA GLY A 72 -9.94 5.73 -2.37
C GLY A 72 -8.48 5.40 -2.10
N VAL A 73 -7.63 6.39 -1.81
CA VAL A 73 -6.24 6.18 -1.38
C VAL A 73 -6.06 6.62 0.07
N PRO A 74 -5.19 5.96 0.86
CA PRO A 74 -4.26 4.90 0.45
C PRO A 74 -4.93 3.52 0.31
N ARG A 75 -4.35 2.68 -0.56
CA ARG A 75 -4.57 1.22 -0.55
C ARG A 75 -3.25 0.53 -0.23
N ILE A 76 -3.27 -0.26 0.84
CA ILE A 76 -2.08 -0.80 1.47
C ILE A 76 -2.14 -2.31 1.33
N PHE A 77 -1.06 -2.89 0.84
CA PHE A 77 -0.85 -4.33 0.78
C PHE A 77 0.34 -4.68 1.67
N ILE A 78 0.21 -5.76 2.44
CA ILE A 78 1.24 -6.26 3.36
C ILE A 78 1.33 -7.77 3.16
N GLY A 79 2.51 -8.27 2.79
CA GLY A 79 2.75 -9.70 2.56
C GLY A 79 1.95 -10.28 1.38
N GLY A 80 1.74 -9.49 0.33
CA GLY A 80 0.96 -9.92 -0.84
C GLY A 80 -0.57 -9.80 -0.68
N GLU A 81 -1.06 -9.41 0.50
CA GLU A 81 -2.50 -9.33 0.77
C GLU A 81 -2.97 -7.89 0.98
N PHE A 82 -4.21 -7.60 0.58
CA PHE A 82 -4.83 -6.31 0.86
C PHE A 82 -5.05 -6.15 2.36
N PHE A 83 -4.39 -5.14 2.93
CA PHE A 83 -4.44 -4.85 4.36
C PHE A 83 -5.56 -3.88 4.72
N GLY A 84 -5.79 -2.87 3.87
CA GLY A 84 -6.76 -1.81 4.14
C GLY A 84 -6.32 -0.43 3.67
N GLY A 85 -6.93 0.59 4.27
CA GLY A 85 -6.57 1.98 4.09
C GLY A 85 -5.96 2.59 5.36
N CYS A 86 -6.07 3.92 5.46
CA CYS A 86 -5.45 4.67 6.54
C CYS A 86 -6.05 4.36 7.92
N ALA A 87 -7.34 4.05 8.01
CA ALA A 87 -7.99 3.75 9.28
C ALA A 87 -7.44 2.45 9.87
N GLU A 88 -7.35 1.42 9.04
CA GLU A 88 -6.88 0.09 9.40
C GLU A 88 -5.43 0.12 9.84
N ILE A 89 -4.53 0.79 9.09
CA ILE A 89 -3.11 0.83 9.47
C ILE A 89 -2.84 1.67 10.72
N CYS A 90 -3.61 2.75 10.94
CA CYS A 90 -3.49 3.53 12.16
C CYS A 90 -4.01 2.77 13.38
N ALA A 91 -5.11 2.02 13.24
CA ALA A 91 -5.62 1.14 14.30
C ALA A 91 -4.61 0.03 14.61
N ALA A 92 -4.10 -0.65 13.57
CA ALA A 92 -3.15 -1.75 13.71
C ALA A 92 -1.80 -1.32 14.30
N LYS A 93 -1.37 -0.08 14.03
CA LYS A 93 -0.21 0.50 14.71
C LYS A 93 -0.47 0.71 16.19
N LYS A 94 -1.68 1.13 16.55
CA LYS A 94 -2.06 1.45 17.93
C LYS A 94 -2.18 0.20 18.80
N ASP A 95 -2.68 -0.90 18.26
CA ASP A 95 -2.92 -2.17 18.97
C ASP A 95 -1.80 -3.22 18.79
N GLY A 96 -0.71 -2.85 18.10
CA GLY A 96 0.44 -3.70 17.82
C GLY A 96 0.21 -4.78 16.77
N VAL A 97 -0.97 -4.85 16.12
CA VAL A 97 -1.23 -5.77 15.00
C VAL A 97 -0.27 -5.51 13.85
N LEU A 98 0.04 -4.24 13.56
CA LEU A 98 0.93 -3.88 12.46
C LEU A 98 2.34 -4.46 12.68
N GLU A 99 2.89 -4.34 13.87
CA GLU A 99 4.22 -4.89 14.19
C GLU A 99 4.26 -6.42 14.06
N ARG A 100 3.22 -7.11 14.53
CA ARG A 100 3.09 -8.57 14.35
C ARG A 100 3.01 -8.95 12.87
N LYS A 101 2.24 -8.21 12.07
CA LYS A 101 2.13 -8.43 10.61
C LYS A 101 3.47 -8.20 9.91
N LEU A 102 4.19 -7.14 10.27
CA LEU A 102 5.50 -6.83 9.70
C LEU A 102 6.56 -7.87 10.08
N THR A 103 6.59 -8.32 11.34
CA THR A 103 7.47 -9.42 11.79
C THR A 103 7.15 -10.73 11.08
N ALA A 104 5.86 -11.05 10.92
CA ALA A 104 5.43 -12.30 10.28
C ALA A 104 5.86 -12.41 8.80
N ILE A 105 6.03 -11.29 8.11
CA ILE A 105 6.53 -11.25 6.72
C ILE A 105 8.05 -10.98 6.66
N GLY A 106 8.73 -10.98 7.81
CA GLY A 106 10.15 -10.67 7.95
C GLY A 106 10.52 -9.26 7.49
N ALA A 107 9.60 -8.30 7.57
CA ALA A 107 9.88 -6.89 7.30
C ALA A 107 10.51 -6.17 8.51
N LEU A 108 10.42 -6.79 9.69
CA LEU A 108 11.12 -6.47 10.93
C LEU A 108 11.83 -7.74 11.41
#